data_AF-A0A8C3SQ60-F1
#
_entry.id   AF-A0A8C3SQ60-F1
#
_cell.length_a   1.000
_cell.length_b   1.000
_cell.length_c   1.000
_cell.angle_alpha   90.00
_cell.angle_beta   90.00
_cell.angle_gamma   90.00
#
_symmetry.space_group_name_H-M   'P 1'
#
loop_
_entity.id
_entity.type
_entity.pdbx_description
1 polymer ?
#
loop_
_entity_poly.entity_id
_entity_poly.type
_entity_poly.pdbx_seq_one_letter_code
_entity_poly.pdbx_strand_id
1 'polypeptide(L)'
;LLLAQCQGSGAWGAASGPHFLQLEQIGGQLSASLLHSHDTGTRATMNMALAGELIAAGQDASCHILRFRLPGPEEPGGAEKGPRKRKGPSPSEEGEGDTRSEPGEVAVETLCSVQTDFSPDALQKAVRISADHSLLATGGADGFLRVWEVGAGPGGSGAHPSGLLLGGQGPVSA
;
A
#
# COMPACT_ATOMS: atom_id res chain seq x y z
N LEU A 1 5.51 -4.24 9.81
CA LEU A 1 4.55 -4.40 8.71
C LEU A 1 5.10 -5.39 7.71
N LEU A 2 4.35 -6.44 7.39
CA LEU A 2 4.65 -7.39 6.33
C LEU A 2 3.61 -7.21 5.23
N LEU A 3 4.06 -7.09 3.98
CA LEU A 3 3.19 -7.05 2.81
C LEU A 3 3.21 -8.42 2.14
N ALA A 4 2.05 -9.09 2.11
CA ALA A 4 1.91 -10.40 1.49
C ALA A 4 0.99 -10.33 0.28
N GLN A 5 1.29 -11.11 -0.77
CA GLN A 5 0.36 -11.33 -1.86
C GLN A 5 -0.62 -12.42 -1.48
N CYS A 6 -1.91 -12.17 -1.66
CA CYS A 6 -2.93 -13.22 -1.58
C CYS A 6 -3.67 -13.32 -2.92
N GLN A 7 -3.77 -14.54 -3.44
CA GLN A 7 -4.67 -14.84 -4.55
C GLN A 7 -5.90 -15.52 -3.98
N GLY A 8 -7.06 -14.85 -4.04
CA GLY A 8 -8.32 -15.43 -3.62
C GLY A 8 -8.78 -16.51 -4.60
N SER A 9 -9.08 -17.72 -4.11
CA SER A 9 -9.78 -18.74 -4.90
C SER A 9 -11.29 -18.47 -4.84
N GLY A 10 -11.92 -18.26 -6.00
CA GLY A 10 -13.26 -17.70 -6.19
C GLY A 10 -14.48 -18.49 -5.68
N ALA A 11 -14.41 -19.16 -4.53
CA ALA A 11 -15.58 -19.78 -3.89
C ALA A 11 -16.10 -19.01 -2.66
N TRP A 12 -15.31 -18.10 -2.07
CA TRP A 12 -15.62 -17.47 -0.78
C TRP A 12 -15.39 -15.96 -0.72
N GLY A 13 -15.38 -15.27 -1.87
CA GLY A 13 -15.28 -13.80 -1.90
C GLY A 13 -13.96 -13.22 -1.37
N ALA A 14 -12.90 -14.02 -1.29
CA ALA A 14 -11.58 -13.54 -0.92
C ALA A 14 -11.06 -12.60 -2.01
N ALA A 15 -10.85 -11.33 -1.66
CA ALA A 15 -10.25 -10.34 -2.52
C ALA A 15 -8.84 -10.79 -2.97
N SER A 16 -8.53 -10.59 -4.25
CA SER A 16 -7.15 -10.72 -4.73
C SER A 16 -6.42 -9.43 -4.39
N GLY A 17 -5.16 -9.51 -3.96
CA GLY A 17 -4.35 -8.32 -3.74
C GLY A 17 -3.45 -8.33 -2.50
N PRO A 18 -2.79 -7.19 -2.24
CA PRO A 18 -1.84 -7.06 -1.15
C PRO A 18 -2.54 -7.03 0.21
N HIS A 19 -2.03 -7.86 1.12
CA HIS A 19 -2.42 -7.89 2.53
C HIS A 19 -1.33 -7.24 3.38
N PHE A 20 -1.75 -6.32 4.23
CA PHE A 20 -0.92 -5.60 5.18
C PHE A 20 -1.04 -6.29 6.53
N LEU A 21 0.06 -6.86 7.02
CA LEU A 21 0.09 -7.63 8.26
C LEU A 21 0.97 -6.93 9.29
N GLN A 22 0.47 -6.79 10.51
CA GLN A 22 1.30 -6.44 11.67
C GLN A 22 2.03 -7.69 12.14
N LEU A 23 3.32 -7.56 12.40
CA LEU A 23 4.12 -8.64 12.98
C LEU A 23 4.46 -8.25 14.41
N GLU A 24 4.18 -9.16 15.34
CA GLU A 24 4.42 -8.97 16.76
C GLU A 24 5.09 -10.21 17.34
N GLN A 25 5.96 -10.01 18.32
CA GLN A 25 6.55 -11.14 19.05
C GLN A 25 5.80 -11.33 20.36
N ILE A 26 5.07 -12.44 20.48
CA ILE A 26 4.25 -12.78 21.65
C ILE A 26 4.84 -14.06 22.26
N GLY A 27 5.34 -13.97 23.50
CA GLY A 27 5.91 -15.14 24.19
C GLY A 27 7.09 -15.79 23.46
N GLY A 28 7.89 -15.01 22.73
CA GLY A 28 9.02 -15.51 21.92
C GLY A 28 8.63 -16.06 20.54
N GLN A 29 7.33 -16.22 20.26
CA GLN A 29 6.84 -16.62 18.94
C GLN A 29 6.46 -15.40 18.11
N LEU A 30 6.72 -15.46 16.80
CA LEU A 30 6.28 -14.45 15.85
C LEU A 30 4.81 -14.70 15.49
N SER A 31 3.96 -13.70 15.71
CA SER A 31 2.55 -13.69 15.33
C SER A 31 2.32 -12.63 14.25
N ALA A 32 1.34 -12.90 13.38
CA ALA A 32 0.92 -11.99 12.32
C ALA A 32 -0.58 -11.72 12.43
N SER A 33 -0.98 -10.46 12.47
CA SER A 33 -2.39 -10.04 12.43
C SER A 33 -2.65 -9.22 11.16
N LEU A 34 -3.79 -9.47 10.50
CA LEU A 34 -4.19 -8.72 9.32
C LEU A 34 -4.65 -7.33 9.72
N LEU A 35 -3.99 -6.29 9.19
CA LEU A 35 -4.38 -4.89 9.35
C LEU A 35 -5.30 -4.41 8.24
N HIS A 36 -4.98 -4.76 6.99
CA HIS A 36 -5.76 -4.31 5.82
C HIS A 36 -5.60 -5.31 4.67
N SER A 37 -6.68 -5.56 3.95
CA SER A 37 -6.69 -6.33 2.71
C SER A 37 -7.10 -5.39 1.59
N HIS A 38 -6.18 -5.09 0.67
CA HIS A 38 -6.47 -4.23 -0.46
C HIS A 38 -7.01 -5.07 -1.62
N ASP A 39 -8.24 -4.81 -2.02
CA ASP A 39 -8.89 -5.50 -3.13
C ASP A 39 -8.44 -4.94 -4.49
N THR A 40 -7.78 -5.77 -5.28
CA THR A 40 -7.36 -5.45 -6.66
C THR A 40 -8.39 -5.90 -7.70
N GLY A 41 -9.57 -6.35 -7.25
CA GLY A 41 -10.67 -6.84 -8.05
C GLY A 41 -10.35 -8.21 -8.62
N THR A 42 -10.57 -8.37 -9.93
CA THR A 42 -10.24 -9.61 -10.67
C THR A 42 -8.77 -9.70 -11.09
N ARG A 43 -7.99 -8.64 -10.87
CA ARG A 43 -6.60 -8.57 -11.31
C ARG A 43 -5.69 -9.21 -10.27
N ALA A 44 -5.07 -10.32 -10.63
CA ALA A 44 -4.09 -10.95 -9.77
C ALA A 44 -2.83 -10.09 -9.68
N THR A 45 -2.37 -9.79 -8.46
CA THR A 45 -1.06 -9.16 -8.28
C THR A 45 0.04 -10.22 -8.30
N MET A 46 0.86 -10.19 -9.33
CA MET A 46 1.84 -11.24 -9.67
C MET A 46 3.24 -10.96 -9.13
N ASN A 47 3.60 -9.69 -8.98
CA ASN A 47 4.88 -9.26 -8.42
C ASN A 47 4.71 -7.92 -7.69
N MET A 48 5.62 -7.65 -6.75
CA MET A 48 5.61 -6.42 -5.96
C MET A 48 7.03 -5.91 -5.72
N ALA A 49 7.15 -4.59 -5.63
CA ALA A 49 8.30 -3.89 -5.07
C ALA A 49 7.81 -2.80 -4.09
N LEU A 50 8.60 -2.57 -3.05
CA LEU A 50 8.30 -1.62 -1.97
C LEU A 50 9.43 -0.58 -1.89
N ALA A 51 9.08 0.70 -1.74
CA ALA A 51 10.05 1.77 -1.49
C ALA A 51 9.38 2.87 -0.65
N GLY A 52 9.78 3.00 0.61
CA GLY A 52 9.09 3.87 1.58
C GLY A 52 7.60 3.51 1.69
N GLU A 53 6.74 4.48 1.38
CA GLU A 53 5.28 4.34 1.37
C GLU A 53 4.72 3.86 0.01
N LEU A 54 5.58 3.61 -0.98
CA LEU A 54 5.17 3.20 -2.33
C LEU A 54 5.19 1.70 -2.49
N ILE A 55 4.15 1.19 -3.14
CA ILE A 55 4.06 -0.18 -3.62
C ILE A 55 3.93 -0.13 -5.13
N ALA A 56 4.84 -0.78 -5.84
CA ALA A 56 4.66 -1.10 -7.25
C ALA A 56 4.15 -2.53 -7.37
N ALA A 57 2.93 -2.69 -7.89
CA ALA A 57 2.21 -3.95 -7.98
C ALA A 57 2.01 -4.32 -9.46
N GLY A 58 2.61 -5.42 -9.92
CA GLY A 58 2.38 -5.95 -11.26
C GLY A 58 1.07 -6.71 -11.34
N GLN A 59 0.17 -6.26 -12.21
CA GLN A 59 -1.15 -6.82 -12.47
C GLN A 59 -1.34 -6.95 -13.98
N ASP A 60 -1.42 -8.18 -14.48
CA ASP A 60 -1.43 -8.49 -15.91
C ASP A 60 -0.26 -7.77 -16.64
N ALA A 61 -0.55 -6.99 -17.69
CA ALA A 61 0.41 -6.22 -18.46
C ALA A 61 0.77 -4.86 -17.85
N SER A 62 0.28 -4.54 -16.66
CA SER A 62 0.40 -3.20 -16.07
C SER A 62 1.09 -3.20 -14.72
N CYS A 63 1.81 -2.12 -14.44
CA CYS A 63 2.29 -1.80 -13.10
C CYS A 63 1.36 -0.76 -12.47
N HIS A 64 0.77 -1.10 -11.34
CA HIS A 64 0.00 -0.19 -10.50
C HIS A 64 0.92 0.37 -9.41
N ILE A 65 0.99 1.70 -9.30
CA ILE A 65 1.72 2.35 -8.21
C ILE A 65 0.71 2.79 -7.18
N LEU A 66 0.87 2.27 -5.98
CA LEU A 66 0.03 2.54 -4.82
C LEU A 66 0.86 3.28 -3.77
N ARG A 67 0.19 4.11 -2.97
CA ARG A 67 0.74 4.62 -1.72
C ARG A 67 -0.05 4.07 -0.56
N PHE A 68 0.65 3.58 0.46
CA PHE A 68 0.03 3.18 1.71
C PHE A 68 0.47 4.11 2.84
N ARG A 69 -0.41 4.35 3.79
CA ARG A 69 -0.12 5.10 5.01
C ARG A 69 -0.50 4.25 6.20
N LEU A 70 0.46 4.04 7.09
CA LEU A 70 0.23 3.35 8.35
C LEU A 70 -0.46 4.29 9.33
N PRO A 71 -1.29 3.77 10.24
CA PRO A 71 -1.71 4.53 11.41
C PRO A 71 -0.48 5.03 12.17
N GLY A 72 -0.48 6.32 12.49
CA GLY A 72 0.51 6.89 13.41
C GLY A 72 0.29 6.34 14.83
N PRO A 73 1.33 6.37 15.68
CA PRO A 73 1.12 6.21 17.11
C PRO A 73 0.13 7.30 17.57
N GLU A 74 -0.91 6.92 18.30
CA GLU A 74 -1.75 7.91 18.98
C GLU A 74 -0.84 8.74 19.90
N GLU A 75 -0.65 10.02 19.57
CA GLU A 75 -0.07 10.97 20.51
C GLU A 75 -0.99 11.02 21.74
N PRO A 76 -0.47 10.78 22.97
CA PRO A 76 -1.29 10.84 24.17
C PRO A 76 -1.80 12.27 24.32
N GLY A 77 -3.07 12.46 23.97
CA GLY A 77 -3.75 13.75 24.05
C GLY A 77 -3.52 14.38 25.42
N GLY A 78 -2.78 15.49 25.42
CA GLY A 78 -2.48 16.28 26.60
C GLY A 78 -3.77 16.71 27.28
N ALA A 79 -4.03 16.11 28.44
CA ALA A 79 -5.11 16.51 29.32
C ALA A 79 -4.79 17.86 29.98
N GLU A 80 -5.07 18.98 29.31
CA GLU A 80 -5.19 20.27 30.00
C GLU A 80 -6.61 20.43 30.55
N LYS A 81 -6.89 19.80 31.70
CA LYS A 81 -8.06 20.10 32.52
C LYS A 81 -7.83 21.40 33.29
N GLY A 82 -8.22 22.54 32.70
CA GLY A 82 -8.35 23.80 33.41
C GLY A 82 -9.43 23.73 34.52
N PRO A 83 -9.25 24.38 35.69
CA PRO A 83 -10.19 24.23 36.80
C PRO A 83 -11.45 25.07 36.58
N ARG A 84 -12.61 24.44 36.34
CA ARG A 84 -13.93 25.11 36.40
C ARG A 84 -14.78 24.57 37.54
N LYS A 85 -15.31 25.52 38.30
CA LYS A 85 -15.98 25.41 39.60
C LYS A 85 -17.33 24.67 39.54
N ARG A 86 -17.62 23.95 40.63
CA ARG A 86 -18.81 23.13 40.92
C ARG A 86 -20.03 23.97 41.36
N LYS A 87 -21.26 23.60 40.93
CA LYS A 87 -22.47 23.25 41.75
C LYS A 87 -23.77 23.31 40.91
N GLY A 88 -24.42 22.17 40.61
CA GLY A 88 -25.65 21.66 41.26
C GLY A 88 -26.57 20.92 40.26
N PRO A 89 -27.53 20.07 40.68
CA PRO A 89 -27.74 18.72 40.12
C PRO A 89 -29.07 18.46 39.36
N SER A 90 -29.08 17.46 38.47
CA SER A 90 -30.25 16.63 38.10
C SER A 90 -29.81 15.26 37.53
N PRO A 91 -30.59 14.17 37.70
CA PRO A 91 -30.13 12.79 37.53
C PRO A 91 -30.56 12.14 36.20
N SER A 92 -29.94 10.97 35.92
CA SER A 92 -30.20 9.96 34.86
C SER A 92 -29.94 10.44 33.42
N GLU A 93 -29.16 9.78 32.58
CA GLU A 93 -29.04 8.34 32.36
C GLU A 93 -27.60 7.90 32.04
N GLU A 94 -27.41 6.60 32.15
CA GLU A 94 -26.18 5.83 32.18
C GLU A 94 -25.29 6.09 30.96
N GLY A 95 -24.03 6.41 31.26
CA GLY A 95 -22.99 6.55 30.27
C GLY A 95 -22.49 5.18 29.83
N GLU A 96 -22.47 4.99 28.52
CA GLU A 96 -21.58 4.04 27.89
C GLU A 96 -20.74 4.84 26.88
N GLY A 97 -19.74 5.51 27.43
CA GLY A 97 -18.68 6.10 26.64
C GLY A 97 -17.80 4.98 26.11
N ASP A 98 -18.22 4.34 25.02
CA ASP A 98 -17.31 3.53 24.21
C ASP A 98 -16.73 4.44 23.13
N THR A 99 -15.82 5.33 23.53
CA THR A 99 -14.87 5.90 22.56
C THR A 99 -13.79 4.84 22.37
N ARG A 100 -14.12 3.77 21.64
CA ARG A 100 -13.07 2.98 21.01
C ARG A 100 -12.37 3.93 20.06
N SER A 101 -11.16 4.32 20.41
CA SER A 101 -10.21 4.75 19.41
C SER A 101 -10.02 3.55 18.49
N GLU A 102 -10.75 3.57 17.37
CA GLU A 102 -10.55 2.60 16.30
C GLU A 102 -9.07 2.65 15.93
N PRO A 103 -8.32 1.53 16.04
CA PRO A 103 -6.93 1.51 15.64
C PRO A 103 -6.87 1.99 14.18
N GLY A 104 -6.10 3.04 13.92
CA GLY A 104 -6.16 3.71 12.62
C GLY A 104 -5.98 2.70 11.48
N GLU A 105 -6.89 2.72 10.53
CA GLU A 105 -6.85 1.78 9.41
C GLU A 105 -5.70 2.12 8.47
N VAL A 106 -5.04 1.11 7.91
CA VAL A 106 -4.04 1.34 6.84
C VAL A 106 -4.77 1.90 5.63
N ALA A 107 -4.44 3.13 5.23
CA ALA A 107 -5.02 3.76 4.06
C ALA A 107 -4.17 3.43 2.82
N VAL A 108 -4.80 2.94 1.75
CA VAL A 108 -4.15 2.62 0.48
C VAL A 108 -4.80 3.40 -0.65
N GLU A 109 -4.01 4.15 -1.42
CA GLU A 109 -4.46 4.90 -2.59
C GLU A 109 -3.72 4.44 -3.85
N THR A 110 -4.43 4.33 -4.97
CA THR A 110 -3.79 4.14 -6.28
C THR A 110 -3.35 5.49 -6.82
N LEU A 111 -2.06 5.65 -7.09
CA LEU A 111 -1.49 6.87 -7.65
C LEU A 111 -1.58 6.87 -9.18
N CYS A 112 -1.25 5.74 -9.81
CA CYS A 112 -1.33 5.57 -11.26
C CYS A 112 -1.25 4.09 -11.66
N SER A 113 -1.47 3.84 -12.94
CA SER A 113 -1.17 2.56 -13.59
C SER A 113 -0.56 2.82 -14.96
N VAL A 114 0.42 1.99 -15.33
CA VAL A 114 1.12 2.09 -16.62
C VAL A 114 1.27 0.71 -17.24
N GLN A 115 1.04 0.62 -18.55
CA GLN A 115 1.27 -0.62 -19.29
C GLN A 115 2.78 -0.84 -19.47
N THR A 116 3.25 -2.01 -19.05
CA THR A 116 4.66 -2.39 -18.98
C THR A 116 5.01 -3.59 -19.85
N ASP A 117 4.00 -4.31 -20.34
CA ASP A 117 4.13 -5.40 -21.30
C ASP A 117 3.19 -5.20 -22.50
N PHE A 118 3.71 -5.44 -23.70
CA PHE A 118 2.97 -5.32 -24.96
C PHE A 118 2.96 -6.63 -25.75
N SER A 119 3.26 -7.75 -25.09
CA SER A 119 3.18 -9.07 -25.72
C SER A 119 1.71 -9.51 -25.85
N PRO A 120 1.41 -10.48 -26.73
CA PRO A 120 0.08 -11.09 -26.79
C PRO A 120 -0.39 -11.71 -25.46
N ASP A 121 0.55 -12.24 -24.67
CA ASP A 121 0.28 -12.87 -23.38
C ASP A 121 0.13 -11.83 -22.25
N ALA A 122 0.51 -10.57 -22.51
CA ALA A 122 0.20 -9.39 -21.70
C ALA A 122 0.57 -9.57 -20.21
N LEU A 123 1.82 -9.91 -19.90
CA LEU A 123 2.25 -10.26 -18.54
C LEU A 123 3.53 -9.57 -18.09
N GLN A 124 3.43 -8.70 -17.08
CA GLN A 124 4.57 -8.16 -16.34
C GLN A 124 5.15 -9.23 -15.43
N LYS A 125 6.45 -9.54 -15.59
CA LYS A 125 7.14 -10.60 -14.86
C LYS A 125 7.99 -10.09 -13.70
N ALA A 126 8.47 -8.84 -13.79
CA ALA A 126 9.35 -8.27 -12.78
C ALA A 126 9.10 -6.77 -12.60
N VAL A 127 9.29 -6.31 -11.36
CA VAL A 127 9.25 -4.90 -10.97
C VAL A 127 10.24 -4.61 -9.85
N ARG A 128 10.95 -3.47 -9.91
CA ARG A 128 11.85 -2.96 -8.87
C ARG A 128 11.79 -1.44 -8.82
N ILE A 129 11.94 -0.87 -7.63
CA ILE A 129 12.09 0.57 -7.40
C ILE A 129 13.53 0.83 -6.97
N SER A 130 14.15 1.91 -7.46
CA SER A 130 15.49 2.32 -7.06
C SER A 130 15.54 2.73 -5.59
N ALA A 131 16.73 2.66 -4.97
CA ALA A 131 16.91 2.93 -3.55
C ALA A 131 16.59 4.38 -3.14
N ASP A 132 16.73 5.32 -4.06
CA ASP A 132 16.37 6.74 -3.90
C ASP A 132 14.90 7.02 -4.26
N HIS A 133 14.13 5.98 -4.59
CA HIS A 133 12.72 6.03 -4.96
C HIS A 133 12.41 6.85 -6.21
N SER A 134 13.41 7.18 -7.03
CA SER A 134 13.26 8.05 -8.21
C SER A 134 12.96 7.29 -9.50
N LEU A 135 13.27 5.99 -9.56
CA LEU A 135 13.11 5.16 -10.76
C LEU A 135 12.37 3.86 -10.44
N LEU A 136 11.56 3.42 -11.40
CA LEU A 136 10.89 2.13 -11.43
C LEU A 136 11.39 1.37 -12.67
N ALA A 137 11.84 0.13 -12.50
CA ALA A 137 12.19 -0.76 -13.59
C ALA A 137 11.18 -1.92 -13.67
N THR A 138 10.66 -2.19 -14.86
CA THR A 138 9.72 -3.27 -15.14
C THR A 138 10.20 -4.14 -16.30
N GLY A 139 9.90 -5.44 -16.25
CA GLY A 139 10.17 -6.37 -17.35
C GLY A 139 8.98 -7.30 -17.59
N GLY A 140 8.63 -7.50 -18.85
CA GLY A 140 7.47 -8.29 -19.29
C GLY A 140 7.83 -9.54 -20.09
N ALA A 141 6.81 -10.20 -20.62
CA ALA A 141 6.93 -11.30 -21.57
C ALA A 141 7.35 -10.83 -22.99
N ASP A 142 7.20 -9.54 -23.31
CA ASP A 142 7.64 -8.94 -24.57
C ASP A 142 9.17 -8.81 -24.70
N GLY A 143 9.91 -9.14 -23.65
CA GLY A 143 11.37 -9.19 -23.64
C GLY A 143 12.06 -7.83 -23.43
N PHE A 144 11.30 -6.75 -23.25
CA PHE A 144 11.86 -5.41 -23.02
C PHE A 144 11.91 -5.07 -21.53
N LEU A 145 12.99 -4.38 -21.15
CA LEU A 145 13.04 -3.64 -19.88
C LEU A 145 12.57 -2.21 -20.13
N ARG A 146 11.77 -1.71 -19.19
CA ARG A 146 11.26 -0.34 -19.20
C ARG A 146 11.60 0.33 -17.89
N VAL A 147 12.05 1.57 -17.97
CA VAL A 147 12.38 2.41 -16.82
C VAL A 147 11.47 3.62 -16.82
N TRP A 148 10.94 3.95 -15.66
CA TRP A 148 9.98 5.03 -15.44
C TRP A 148 10.49 5.92 -14.31
N GLU A 149 10.37 7.23 -14.45
CA GLU A 149 10.58 8.13 -13.32
C GLU A 149 9.41 8.02 -12.35
N VAL A 150 9.71 8.01 -11.06
CA VAL A 150 8.73 8.02 -9.96
C VAL A 150 8.86 9.39 -9.31
N GLY A 151 8.17 10.38 -9.87
CA GLY A 151 8.29 11.76 -9.40
C GLY A 151 7.62 11.93 -8.04
N ALA A 152 8.32 12.52 -7.07
CA ALA A 152 7.68 13.16 -5.92
C ALA A 152 7.22 14.56 -6.35
N GLY A 153 5.91 14.83 -6.37
CA GLY A 153 5.42 16.19 -6.63
C GLY A 153 6.01 17.21 -5.63
N PRO A 154 6.30 18.46 -6.03
CA PRO A 154 6.80 19.49 -5.12
C PRO A 154 5.67 19.88 -4.14
N GLY A 155 5.68 19.25 -2.97
CA GLY A 155 4.61 19.30 -1.97
C GLY A 155 4.12 17.88 -1.66
N GLY A 156 4.87 17.16 -0.84
CA GLY A 156 4.77 15.71 -0.63
C GLY A 156 3.35 15.20 -0.39
N SER A 157 2.78 14.56 -1.41
CA SER A 157 1.59 13.69 -1.28
C SER A 157 1.30 12.90 -2.58
N GLY A 158 1.74 13.36 -3.76
CA GLY A 158 1.48 12.64 -5.01
C GLY A 158 2.76 12.12 -5.63
N ALA A 159 2.94 10.79 -5.67
CA ALA A 159 3.88 10.20 -6.62
C ALA A 159 3.17 10.09 -7.97
N HIS A 160 3.60 10.87 -8.96
CA HIS A 160 3.12 10.72 -10.33
C HIS A 160 4.32 10.29 -11.17
N PRO A 161 4.32 9.10 -11.77
CA PRO A 161 5.29 8.81 -12.79
C PRO A 161 5.02 9.73 -13.97
N SER A 162 5.87 10.74 -14.07
CA SER A 162 5.90 11.63 -15.22
C SER A 162 6.67 10.85 -16.27
N GLY A 163 5.97 10.40 -17.31
CA GLY A 163 6.57 9.57 -18.35
C GLY A 163 7.62 10.35 -19.13
N LEU A 164 8.87 10.32 -18.68
CA LEU A 164 9.99 10.32 -19.60
C LEU A 164 10.38 8.86 -19.83
N LEU A 165 10.11 8.38 -21.05
CA LEU A 165 10.70 7.16 -21.59
C LEU A 165 12.20 7.43 -21.79
N LEU A 166 13.00 7.33 -20.73
CA LEU A 166 14.45 7.27 -20.85
C LEU A 166 14.84 5.89 -21.36
N GLY A 167 14.70 5.72 -22.69
CA GLY A 167 15.39 4.70 -23.47
C GLY A 167 15.04 3.26 -23.13
N GLY A 168 14.17 2.65 -23.93
CA GLY A 168 14.16 1.21 -24.11
C GLY A 168 15.48 0.79 -24.75
N GLN A 169 16.46 0.35 -23.96
CA GLN A 169 17.65 -0.33 -24.47
C GLN A 169 17.28 -1.78 -24.80
N GLY A 170 16.48 -1.94 -25.86
CA GLY A 170 16.27 -3.19 -26.58
C GLY A 170 15.76 -4.40 -25.77
N PRO A 171 15.56 -5.54 -26.46
CA PRO A 171 15.36 -6.81 -25.79
C PRO A 171 16.64 -7.21 -25.04
N VAL A 172 16.52 -7.60 -23.77
CA VAL A 172 17.65 -8.18 -23.02
C VAL A 172 17.65 -9.67 -23.28
N SER A 173 18.49 -10.13 -24.20
CA SER A 173 18.76 -11.56 -24.39
C SER A 173 19.60 -12.09 -23.22
N ALA A 174 19.21 -13.24 -22.69
CA ALA A 174 19.98 -14.00 -21.71
C ALA A 174 21.20 -14.69 -22.36
#